data_AF-A0A0R1UQX4-F1
#
_entry.id   AF-A0A0R1UQX4-F1
#
_cell.length_a   1.000
_cell.length_b   1.000
_cell.length_c   1.000
_cell.angle_alpha   90.00
_cell.angle_beta   90.00
_cell.angle_gamma   90.00
#
_symmetry.space_group_name_H-M   'P 1'
#
loop_
_entity.id
_entity.type
_entity.pdbx_description
1 polymer ?
#
loop_
_entity_poly.entity_id
_entity_poly.type
_entity_poly.pdbx_seq_one_letter_code
_entity_poly.pdbx_strand_id
1 'polypeptide(L)'
;MAGETMLSWWANRGGHDSEYSDIVFGTVVTEDPLTIQISNQMMLTEAFLNLSESVTDHKVKMKIDGKETTVTVLGALKKGDGVTMIRQDGGQQFYVLEKTGGDEDE
;
A
#
# COMPACT_ATOMS: atom_id res chain seq x y z
N MET A 1 23.36 7.25 30.87
CA MET A 1 21.94 7.33 31.29
C MET A 1 21.03 6.84 30.16
N ALA A 2 19.81 6.38 30.45
CA ALA A 2 18.90 5.84 29.42
C ALA A 2 18.66 6.80 28.22
N GLY A 3 18.69 8.12 28.47
CA GLY A 3 18.56 9.14 27.41
C GLY A 3 19.76 9.24 26.46
N GLU A 4 20.98 9.07 26.95
CA GLU A 4 22.19 9.11 26.10
C GLU A 4 22.27 7.88 25.20
N THR A 5 21.86 6.71 25.71
CA THR A 5 21.72 5.49 24.91
C THR A 5 20.64 5.61 23.83
N MET A 6 19.56 6.34 24.09
CA MET A 6 18.51 6.56 23.11
C MET A 6 18.95 7.54 22.01
N LEU A 7 19.67 8.60 22.39
CA LEU A 7 20.27 9.55 21.44
C LEU A 7 21.33 8.89 20.55
N SER A 8 22.16 7.99 21.11
CA SER A 8 23.15 7.28 20.30
C SER A 8 22.50 6.29 19.32
N TRP A 9 21.39 5.67 19.69
CA TRP A 9 20.61 4.81 18.78
C TRP A 9 19.96 5.59 17.64
N TRP A 10 19.44 6.78 17.90
CA TRP A 10 18.91 7.65 16.84
C TRP A 10 19.99 8.18 15.90
N ALA A 11 21.15 8.58 16.42
CA ALA A 11 22.25 9.06 15.60
C ALA A 11 22.95 7.95 14.79
N ASN A 12 23.06 6.74 15.35
CA ASN A 12 23.75 5.62 14.69
C ASN A 12 22.89 4.80 13.74
N ARG A 13 21.56 4.94 13.79
CA ARG A 13 20.68 4.17 12.89
C ARG A 13 21.10 4.41 11.43
N GLY A 14 21.37 5.67 11.07
CA GLY A 14 21.83 6.06 9.74
C GLY A 14 20.90 5.55 8.63
N GLY A 15 21.13 5.94 7.38
CA GLY A 15 20.37 5.40 6.24
C GLY A 15 19.86 6.47 5.28
N HIS A 16 19.50 6.03 4.08
CA HIS A 16 18.87 6.91 3.08
C HIS A 16 17.40 7.09 3.40
N ASP A 17 16.82 8.22 2.97
CA ASP A 17 15.38 8.50 3.16
C ASP A 17 14.49 7.35 2.69
N SER A 18 14.93 6.58 1.69
CA SER A 18 14.24 5.41 1.16
C SER A 18 14.17 4.19 2.09
N GLU A 19 14.96 4.16 3.15
CA GLU A 19 15.04 3.03 4.10
C GLU A 19 14.05 3.19 5.26
N TYR A 20 13.53 4.40 5.49
CA TYR A 20 12.57 4.68 6.54
C TYR A 20 11.14 4.39 6.11
N SER A 21 10.28 4.10 7.07
CA SER A 21 8.84 3.99 6.85
C SER A 21 8.26 5.36 6.48
N ASP A 22 7.51 5.42 5.38
CA ASP A 22 6.89 6.65 4.87
C ASP A 22 5.63 6.34 4.06
N ILE A 23 4.77 7.34 3.86
CA ILE A 23 3.60 7.26 2.97
C ILE A 23 4.05 7.56 1.54
N VAL A 24 3.69 6.68 0.61
CA VAL A 24 4.10 6.74 -0.78
C VAL A 24 2.90 6.57 -1.69
N PHE A 25 2.85 7.35 -2.76
CA PHE A 25 1.80 7.28 -3.77
C PHE A 25 2.30 6.59 -5.03
N GLY A 26 1.42 5.87 -5.69
CA GLY A 26 1.74 5.21 -6.95
C GLY A 26 0.53 5.01 -7.86
N THR A 27 0.79 4.56 -9.07
CA THR A 27 -0.22 4.28 -10.09
C THR A 27 -0.08 2.84 -10.56
N VAL A 28 -1.20 2.12 -10.67
CA VAL A 28 -1.22 0.74 -11.16
C VAL A 28 -0.97 0.72 -12.67
N VAL A 29 0.06 -0.01 -13.11
CA VAL A 29 0.44 -0.11 -14.54
C VAL A 29 -0.10 -1.39 -15.17
N THR A 30 -0.04 -2.51 -14.45
CA THR A 30 -0.57 -3.81 -14.87
C THR A 30 -1.28 -4.51 -13.71
N GLU A 31 -2.32 -5.30 -14.03
CA GLU A 31 -3.15 -6.02 -13.05
C GLU A 31 -2.68 -7.47 -12.82
N ASP A 32 -2.20 -8.13 -13.88
CA ASP A 32 -1.71 -9.52 -13.84
C ASP A 32 -0.48 -9.69 -14.76
N PRO A 33 0.74 -9.78 -14.20
CA PRO A 33 1.09 -9.64 -12.78
C PRO A 33 0.92 -8.19 -12.29
N LEU A 34 0.57 -8.00 -11.01
CA LEU A 34 0.35 -6.66 -10.45
C LEU A 34 1.67 -5.86 -10.42
N THR A 35 1.65 -4.69 -11.05
CA THR A 35 2.75 -3.73 -10.97
C THR A 35 2.27 -2.32 -10.66
N ILE A 36 2.95 -1.66 -9.73
CA ILE A 36 2.65 -0.31 -9.28
C ILE A 36 3.88 0.56 -9.52
N GLN A 37 3.70 1.64 -10.27
CA GLN A 37 4.74 2.62 -10.49
C GLN A 37 4.72 3.66 -9.36
N ILE A 38 5.89 3.88 -8.78
CA ILE A 38 6.14 4.94 -7.81
C ILE A 38 7.13 5.93 -8.43
N SER A 39 6.77 7.21 -8.41
CA SER A 39 7.58 8.29 -9.00
C SER A 39 7.90 8.02 -10.49
N ASN A 40 8.82 8.78 -11.08
CA ASN A 40 9.05 8.73 -12.53
C ASN A 40 9.74 7.44 -13.04
N GLN A 41 10.24 6.54 -12.18
CA GLN A 41 11.09 5.42 -12.64
C GLN A 41 11.02 4.11 -11.83
N MET A 42 10.42 4.06 -10.65
CA MET A 42 10.45 2.83 -9.83
C MET A 42 9.20 1.99 -10.06
N MET A 43 9.38 0.74 -10.50
CA MET A 43 8.30 -0.23 -10.68
C MET A 43 8.35 -1.25 -9.55
N LEU A 44 7.27 -1.34 -8.76
CA LEU A 44 7.09 -2.39 -7.77
C LEU A 44 6.32 -3.55 -8.39
N THR A 45 6.90 -4.74 -8.31
CA THR A 45 6.23 -6.00 -8.64
C THR A 45 5.50 -6.57 -7.43
N GLU A 46 4.52 -7.42 -7.65
CA GLU A 46 3.74 -8.12 -6.61
C GLU A 46 4.57 -8.69 -5.44
N ALA A 47 5.79 -9.19 -5.68
CA ALA A 47 6.68 -9.71 -4.63
C ALA A 47 7.12 -8.67 -3.56
N PHE A 48 6.96 -7.38 -3.85
CA PHE A 48 7.27 -6.28 -2.93
C PHE A 48 6.01 -5.62 -2.35
N LEU A 49 4.82 -6.13 -2.69
CA LEU A 49 3.54 -5.53 -2.35
C LEU A 49 2.78 -6.43 -1.36
N ASN A 50 2.39 -5.84 -0.25
CA ASN A 50 1.43 -6.42 0.68
C ASN A 50 0.12 -5.67 0.51
N LEU A 51 -0.94 -6.36 0.08
CA LEU A 51 -2.22 -5.72 -0.22
C LEU A 51 -3.12 -5.67 1.01
N SER A 52 -3.79 -4.54 1.23
CA SER A 52 -4.88 -4.45 2.19
C SER A 52 -6.15 -5.14 1.68
N GLU A 53 -7.05 -5.47 2.60
CA GLU A 53 -8.39 -5.95 2.26
C GLU A 53 -9.17 -4.93 1.41
N SER A 54 -8.90 -3.62 1.59
CA SER A 54 -9.58 -2.55 0.86
C SER A 54 -9.26 -2.51 -0.64
N VAL A 55 -8.12 -3.08 -1.05
CA VAL A 55 -7.66 -3.10 -2.45
C VAL A 55 -7.79 -4.49 -3.09
N THR A 56 -8.50 -5.40 -2.42
CA THR A 56 -8.75 -6.77 -2.88
C THR A 56 -10.24 -7.07 -2.82
N ASP A 57 -10.68 -8.00 -3.66
CA ASP A 57 -12.06 -8.48 -3.63
C ASP A 57 -12.27 -9.37 -2.41
N HIS A 58 -13.13 -8.93 -1.50
CA HIS A 58 -13.38 -9.62 -0.24
C HIS A 58 -14.88 -9.79 0.01
N LYS A 59 -15.24 -10.84 0.75
CA LYS A 59 -16.62 -11.21 1.05
C LYS A 59 -16.98 -10.78 2.47
N VAL A 60 -17.96 -9.90 2.58
CA VAL A 60 -18.44 -9.39 3.87
C VAL A 60 -19.84 -9.92 4.14
N LYS A 61 -20.08 -10.38 5.37
CA LYS A 61 -21.43 -10.70 5.83
C LYS A 61 -22.12 -9.43 6.30
N MET A 62 -23.20 -9.05 5.65
CA MET A 62 -24.00 -7.89 6.00
C MET A 62 -25.44 -8.30 6.33
N LYS A 63 -26.05 -7.62 7.31
CA LYS A 63 -27.48 -7.72 7.56
C LYS A 63 -28.20 -6.67 6.72
N ILE A 64 -28.93 -7.12 5.72
CA ILE A 64 -29.81 -6.29 4.91
C ILE A 64 -31.23 -6.74 5.24
N ASP A 65 -32.07 -5.80 5.69
CA ASP A 65 -33.47 -6.06 6.06
C ASP A 65 -33.65 -7.22 7.07
N GLY A 66 -32.73 -7.33 8.04
CA GLY A 66 -32.77 -8.36 9.09
C GLY A 66 -32.31 -9.75 8.66
N LYS A 67 -31.92 -9.94 7.39
CA LYS A 67 -31.39 -11.21 6.87
C LYS A 67 -29.88 -11.12 6.64
N GLU A 68 -29.13 -12.09 7.17
CA GLU A 68 -27.70 -12.20 6.90
C GLU A 68 -27.46 -12.63 5.46
N THR A 69 -26.78 -11.78 4.70
CA THR A 69 -26.40 -12.02 3.31
C THR A 69 -24.90 -11.83 3.16
N THR A 70 -24.25 -12.69 2.39
CA THR A 70 -22.83 -12.51 2.04
C THR A 70 -22.78 -11.69 0.77
N VAL A 71 -22.17 -10.51 0.84
CA VAL A 71 -21.97 -9.60 -0.28
C VAL A 71 -20.47 -9.59 -0.61
N THR A 72 -20.15 -9.51 -1.90
CA THR A 72 -18.76 -9.34 -2.34
C THR A 72 -18.52 -7.86 -2.55
N VAL A 73 -17.54 -7.30 -1.84
CA VAL A 73 -17.07 -5.94 -2.03
C VAL A 73 -16.00 -6.00 -3.11
N LEU A 74 -16.23 -5.30 -4.22
CA LEU A 74 -15.31 -5.24 -5.34
C LEU A 74 -14.30 -4.10 -5.10
N GLY A 75 -13.08 -4.48 -4.76
CA GLY A 75 -12.01 -3.56 -4.36
C GLY A 75 -10.74 -3.74 -5.17
N ALA A 76 -10.69 -4.73 -6.07
CA ALA A 76 -9.49 -5.06 -6.85
C ALA A 76 -8.90 -3.83 -7.58
N LEU A 77 -7.57 -3.80 -7.61
CA LEU A 77 -6.78 -2.83 -8.35
C LEU A 77 -6.91 -3.06 -9.85
N LYS A 78 -7.09 -1.96 -10.58
CA LYS A 78 -7.18 -1.90 -12.03
C LYS A 78 -6.10 -0.99 -12.57
N LYS A 79 -5.71 -1.20 -13.83
CA LYS A 79 -4.78 -0.34 -14.53
C LYS A 79 -5.28 1.11 -14.52
N GLY A 80 -4.39 2.03 -14.14
CA GLY A 80 -4.69 3.47 -14.01
C GLY A 80 -5.13 3.89 -12.61
N ASP A 81 -5.41 2.96 -11.70
CA ASP A 81 -5.78 3.33 -10.33
C ASP A 81 -4.61 4.00 -9.59
N GLY A 82 -4.91 5.14 -8.97
CA GLY A 82 -4.04 5.75 -7.97
C GLY A 82 -4.16 5.03 -6.63
N VAL A 83 -3.03 4.80 -5.96
CA VAL A 83 -2.97 4.11 -4.67
C VAL A 83 -2.11 4.85 -3.66
N THR A 84 -2.51 4.75 -2.39
CA THR A 84 -1.68 5.13 -1.24
C THR A 84 -1.05 3.88 -0.65
N MET A 85 0.25 3.95 -0.36
CA MET A 85 1.03 2.86 0.20
C MET A 85 1.84 3.33 1.40
N ILE A 86 2.19 2.40 2.28
CA ILE A 86 3.16 2.62 3.37
C ILE A 86 4.40 1.81 3.02
N ARG A 87 5.55 2.47 2.88
CA ARG A 87 6.83 1.79 2.76
C ARG A 87 7.20 1.19 4.12
N GLN A 88 7.54 -0.09 4.14
CA GLN A 88 8.02 -0.75 5.35
C GLN A 88 9.46 -0.35 5.65
N ASP A 89 9.81 -0.40 6.93
CA ASP A 89 11.16 -0.15 7.40
C ASP A 89 12.17 -1.10 6.73
N GLY A 90 13.31 -0.56 6.29
CA GLY A 90 14.25 -1.27 5.41
C GLY A 90 13.98 -1.09 3.91
N GLY A 91 12.88 -0.41 3.54
CA GLY A 91 12.64 0.13 2.20
C GLY A 91 12.30 -0.86 1.09
N GLN A 92 12.29 -2.16 1.37
CA GLN A 92 12.08 -3.20 0.35
C GLN A 92 10.62 -3.53 0.05
N GLN A 93 9.73 -3.33 1.02
CA GLN A 93 8.35 -3.82 0.96
C GLN A 93 7.39 -2.66 1.16
N PHE A 94 6.22 -2.75 0.53
CA PHE A 94 5.20 -1.71 0.56
C PHE A 94 3.85 -2.33 0.92
N TYR A 95 3.12 -1.68 1.83
CA TYR A 95 1.76 -2.05 2.17
C TYR A 95 0.78 -1.14 1.42
N VAL A 96 0.00 -1.70 0.50
CA VAL A 96 -0.99 -0.95 -0.28
C VAL A 96 -2.23 -0.75 0.59
N LEU A 97 -2.47 0.50 0.97
CA LEU A 97 -3.48 0.86 1.97
C LEU A 97 -4.86 0.98 1.35
N GLU A 98 -5.00 1.84 0.35
CA GLU A 98 -6.27 2.20 -0.27
C GLU A 98 -6.07 2.78 -1.67
N LYS A 99 -7.18 2.86 -2.43
CA LYS A 99 -7.25 3.54 -3.72
C LYS A 99 -7.55 5.02 -3.48
N THR A 100 -6.81 5.93 -4.11
CA THR A 100 -7.01 7.38 -3.93
C THR A 100 -7.91 8.00 -5.00
N GLY A 101 -8.32 7.21 -6.00
CA GLY A 101 -8.86 7.69 -7.26
C GLY A 101 -7.78 7.59 -8.33
N GLY A 102 -8.04 6.79 -9.36
CA GLY A 102 -7.28 6.84 -10.61
C GLY A 102 -7.81 7.98 -11.47
N ASP A 103 -7.01 8.41 -12.44
CA ASP A 103 -7.47 9.34 -13.47
C ASP A 103 -8.71 8.71 -14.13
N GLU A 104 -9.89 9.19 -13.71
CA GLU A 104 -11.09 9.14 -14.53
C GLU A 104 -10.81 10.08 -15.71
N ASP A 105 -10.02 9.59 -16.67
CA ASP A 105 -10.05 10.18 -18.01
C ASP A 105 -11.50 10.04 -18.51
N GLU A 106 -12.09 11.21 -18.76
CA GLU A 106 -13.40 11.44 -19.39
C GLU A 106 -13.71 10.54 -20.61
#